data_AF-A0AAQ4D6H6-F1
#
_entry.id   AF-A0AAQ4D6H6-F1
#
_cell.length_a   1.000
_cell.length_b   1.000
_cell.length_c   1.000
_cell.angle_alpha   90.00
_cell.angle_beta   90.00
_cell.angle_gamma   90.00
#
_symmetry.space_group_name_H-M   'P 1'
#
loop_
_entity.id
_entity.type
_entity.pdbx_description
1 polymer ?
#
loop_
_entity_poly.entity_id
_entity_poly.type
_entity_poly.pdbx_seq_one_letter_code
_entity_poly.pdbx_strand_id
1 'polypeptide(L)'
;MWRDEASATKSRHALGEATSILNSVSGELLKNKKRMFSVTEMAFLKRWYESSNEVFKIIFKKFVSEGRVELVSGGMVMNDEASTHYSDIVDQMTLGMRWINATFGACALPRAVWQLDTYGHSREQAALFAQ
;
A
#
# COMPACT_ATOMS: atom_id res chain seq x y z
N MET A 1 15.96 -12.34 16.42
CA MET A 1 15.02 -12.18 17.55
C MET A 1 14.17 -10.92 17.33
N TRP A 2 13.50 -10.82 16.17
CA TRP A 2 12.67 -9.68 15.74
C TRP A 2 11.74 -10.13 14.60
N ARG A 3 11.15 -11.31 14.71
CA ARG A 3 10.11 -11.75 13.77
C ARG A 3 9.00 -12.40 14.59
N ASP A 4 7.78 -11.98 14.25
CA ASP A 4 6.50 -12.68 14.42
C ASP A 4 5.50 -12.21 15.49
N GLU A 5 5.84 -11.29 16.41
CA GLU A 5 4.87 -10.91 17.46
C GLU A 5 4.00 -9.67 17.17
N ALA A 6 4.35 -8.82 16.19
CA ALA A 6 3.55 -7.63 15.86
C ALA A 6 2.44 -7.85 14.80
N SER A 7 2.28 -9.06 14.24
CA SER A 7 1.31 -9.30 13.14
C SER A 7 -0.09 -9.76 13.60
N ALA A 8 -0.32 -9.87 14.91
CA ALA A 8 -1.46 -10.58 15.47
C ALA A 8 -2.69 -9.68 15.81
N THR A 9 -3.05 -8.67 15.01
CA THR A 9 -4.42 -8.09 15.10
C THR A 9 -4.92 -7.33 13.86
N LYS A 10 -4.46 -7.64 12.63
CA LYS A 10 -5.30 -7.36 11.45
C LYS A 10 -6.19 -8.58 11.25
N SER A 11 -7.49 -8.43 11.53
CA SER A 11 -8.44 -9.55 11.61
C SER A 11 -8.38 -10.39 10.33
N ARG A 12 -8.55 -11.72 10.45
CA ARG A 12 -8.64 -12.61 9.27
C ARG A 12 -9.71 -12.13 8.28
N HIS A 13 -10.76 -11.49 8.81
CA HIS A 13 -11.82 -10.87 8.04
C HIS A 13 -11.31 -9.70 7.18
N ALA A 14 -10.61 -8.72 7.76
CA ALA A 14 -10.08 -7.58 7.01
C ALA A 14 -9.11 -8.01 5.88
N LEU A 15 -8.30 -9.03 6.14
CA LEU A 15 -7.43 -9.63 5.12
C LEU A 15 -8.22 -10.33 4.00
N GLY A 16 -9.29 -11.04 4.36
CA GLY A 16 -10.19 -11.68 3.39
C GLY A 16 -10.92 -10.68 2.52
N GLU A 17 -11.41 -9.58 3.10
CA GLU A 17 -12.08 -8.50 2.38
C GLU A 17 -11.12 -7.76 1.44
N ALA A 18 -9.94 -7.38 1.93
CA ALA A 18 -8.91 -6.76 1.08
C ALA A 18 -8.52 -7.66 -0.10
N THR A 19 -8.40 -8.97 0.13
CA THR A 19 -8.14 -9.96 -0.92
C THR A 19 -9.26 -10.01 -1.95
N SER A 20 -10.51 -10.02 -1.50
CA SER A 20 -11.68 -10.02 -2.38
C SER A 20 -11.74 -8.74 -3.24
N ILE A 21 -11.48 -7.59 -2.64
CA ILE A 21 -11.43 -6.30 -3.34
C ILE A 21 -10.35 -6.32 -4.43
N LEU A 22 -9.11 -6.71 -4.09
CA LEU A 22 -8.00 -6.73 -5.05
C LEU A 22 -8.21 -7.71 -6.21
N ASN A 23 -8.83 -8.87 -5.94
CA ASN A 23 -9.22 -9.82 -6.98
C ASN A 23 -10.31 -9.23 -7.90
N SER A 24 -11.34 -8.62 -7.34
CA SER A 24 -12.43 -7.99 -8.08
C SER A 24 -11.93 -6.83 -8.95
N VAL A 25 -11.13 -5.93 -8.37
CA VAL A 25 -10.48 -4.81 -9.08
C VAL A 25 -9.65 -5.34 -10.25
N SER A 26 -8.84 -6.37 -10.04
CA SER A 26 -8.04 -6.97 -11.11
C SER A 26 -8.91 -7.44 -12.28
N GLY A 27 -10.04 -8.09 -11.99
CA GLY A 27 -11.02 -8.50 -13.00
C GLY A 27 -11.67 -7.30 -13.72
N GLU A 28 -12.06 -6.27 -13.00
CA GLU A 28 -12.69 -5.08 -13.58
C GLU A 28 -11.72 -4.23 -14.41
N LEU A 29 -10.43 -4.19 -14.05
CA LEU A 29 -9.39 -3.53 -14.82
C LEU A 29 -9.07 -4.29 -16.12
N LEU A 30 -9.21 -5.61 -16.17
CA LEU A 30 -9.09 -6.37 -17.42
C LEU A 30 -10.21 -6.02 -18.41
N LYS A 31 -11.43 -5.78 -17.92
CA LYS A 31 -12.62 -5.52 -18.75
C LYS A 31 -12.60 -4.15 -19.44
N ASN A 32 -12.01 -3.14 -18.82
CA ASN A 32 -12.03 -1.77 -19.36
C ASN A 32 -10.71 -1.03 -19.09
N LYS A 33 -9.97 -0.73 -20.16
CA LYS A 33 -8.66 -0.04 -20.11
C LYS A 33 -8.71 1.39 -19.54
N LYS A 34 -9.88 2.04 -19.51
CA LYS A 34 -10.03 3.39 -18.94
C LYS A 34 -10.19 3.41 -17.42
N ARG A 35 -10.45 2.27 -16.80
CA ARG A 35 -10.59 2.19 -15.35
C ARG A 35 -9.23 2.28 -14.68
N MET A 36 -9.21 2.99 -13.56
CA MET A 36 -8.07 3.17 -12.68
C MET A 36 -8.47 2.84 -11.24
N PHE A 37 -7.48 2.55 -10.41
CA PHE A 37 -7.66 2.27 -8.99
C PHE A 37 -6.42 2.73 -8.20
N SER A 38 -6.62 3.22 -6.98
CA SER A 38 -5.52 3.64 -6.11
C SER A 38 -5.46 2.76 -4.86
N VAL A 39 -4.25 2.39 -4.42
CA VAL A 39 -4.02 1.55 -3.24
C VAL A 39 -3.13 2.28 -2.24
N THR A 40 -3.57 2.35 -0.99
CA THR A 40 -2.89 3.10 0.10
C THR A 40 -2.09 2.19 1.04
N GLU A 41 -2.68 1.07 1.46
CA GLU A 41 -2.15 0.22 2.53
C GLU A 41 -1.24 -0.89 2.01
N MET A 42 0.08 -0.67 2.01
CA MET A 42 1.02 -1.64 1.45
C MET A 42 1.09 -2.94 2.24
N ALA A 43 0.77 -2.94 3.55
CA ALA A 43 0.75 -4.17 4.34
C ALA A 43 -0.26 -5.20 3.80
N PHE A 44 -1.47 -4.75 3.43
CA PHE A 44 -2.50 -5.61 2.84
C PHE A 44 -2.13 -6.02 1.42
N LEU A 45 -1.68 -5.05 0.61
CA LEU A 45 -1.28 -5.32 -0.76
C LEU A 45 -0.14 -6.33 -0.82
N LYS A 46 0.90 -6.15 -0.01
CA LYS A 46 2.06 -7.06 0.08
C LYS A 46 1.62 -8.47 0.41
N ARG A 47 0.79 -8.63 1.43
CA ARG A 47 0.33 -9.96 1.86
C ARG A 47 -0.50 -10.65 0.77
N TRP A 48 -1.44 -9.94 0.16
CA TRP A 48 -2.22 -10.46 -0.96
C TRP A 48 -1.32 -10.84 -2.14
N TYR A 49 -0.40 -9.93 -2.52
CA TYR A 49 0.51 -10.12 -3.66
C TYR A 49 1.43 -11.33 -3.45
N GLU A 50 2.00 -11.51 -2.26
CA GLU A 50 2.86 -12.65 -1.92
C GLU A 50 2.11 -13.98 -1.95
N SER A 51 0.84 -14.00 -1.53
CA SER A 51 -0.03 -15.18 -1.60
C SER A 51 -0.66 -15.45 -2.98
N SER A 52 -0.57 -14.50 -3.90
CA SER A 52 -1.17 -14.60 -5.23
C SER A 52 -0.36 -15.52 -6.15
N ASN A 53 -1.03 -16.11 -7.15
CA ASN A 53 -0.33 -16.88 -8.18
C ASN A 53 0.45 -15.96 -9.15
N GLU A 54 1.37 -16.53 -9.90
CA GLU A 54 2.27 -15.78 -10.79
C GLU A 54 1.53 -15.02 -11.91
N VAL A 55 0.42 -15.56 -12.40
CA VAL A 55 -0.38 -14.89 -13.44
C VAL A 55 -0.96 -13.58 -12.92
N PHE A 56 -1.56 -13.58 -11.72
CA PHE A 56 -2.08 -12.37 -11.11
C PHE A 56 -0.98 -11.36 -10.79
N LYS A 57 0.18 -11.82 -10.32
CA LYS A 57 1.35 -10.94 -10.08
C LYS A 57 1.79 -10.23 -11.37
N ILE A 58 1.89 -10.94 -12.49
CA ILE A 58 2.24 -10.36 -13.80
C ILE A 58 1.20 -9.34 -14.25
N ILE A 59 -0.10 -9.68 -14.14
CA ILE A 59 -1.19 -8.77 -14.51
C ILE A 59 -1.18 -7.51 -13.65
N PHE A 60 -1.03 -7.66 -12.34
CA PHE A 60 -1.02 -6.52 -11.43
C PHE A 60 0.18 -5.61 -11.67
N LYS A 61 1.37 -6.19 -11.87
CA LYS A 61 2.57 -5.45 -12.29
C LYS A 61 2.34 -4.64 -13.57
N LYS A 62 1.65 -5.23 -14.55
CA LYS A 62 1.29 -4.53 -15.78
C LYS A 62 0.37 -3.33 -15.51
N PHE A 63 -0.64 -3.48 -14.66
CA PHE A 63 -1.53 -2.35 -14.32
C PHE A 63 -0.80 -1.21 -13.61
N VAL A 64 0.16 -1.54 -12.73
CA VAL A 64 1.02 -0.54 -12.09
C VAL A 64 1.90 0.16 -13.14
N SER A 65 2.53 -0.59 -14.05
CA SER A 65 3.36 0.01 -15.11
C SER A 65 2.57 0.86 -16.11
N GLU A 66 1.29 0.54 -16.33
CA GLU A 66 0.38 1.31 -17.18
C GLU A 66 -0.19 2.56 -16.46
N GLY A 67 0.11 2.75 -15.16
CA GLY A 67 -0.46 3.82 -14.34
C GLY A 67 -1.95 3.63 -14.02
N ARG A 68 -2.49 2.44 -14.25
CA ARG A 68 -3.90 2.12 -14.00
C ARG A 68 -4.15 1.69 -12.56
N VAL A 69 -3.13 1.13 -11.92
CA VAL A 69 -3.09 1.00 -10.47
C VAL A 69 -2.03 1.95 -9.94
N GLU A 70 -2.47 2.96 -9.20
CA GLU A 70 -1.58 3.91 -8.54
C GLU A 70 -1.35 3.48 -7.09
N LEU A 71 -0.09 3.39 -6.68
CA LEU A 71 0.27 3.22 -5.27
C LEU A 71 0.41 4.62 -4.68
N VAL A 72 -0.38 4.92 -3.64
CA VAL A 72 -0.42 6.24 -2.99
C VAL A 72 0.03 6.12 -1.55
N SER A 73 0.60 7.20 -0.99
CA SER A 73 1.28 7.26 0.33
C SER A 73 2.54 6.39 0.45
N GLY A 74 2.47 5.09 0.14
CA GLY A 74 3.63 4.20 0.08
C GLY A 74 4.06 3.57 1.41
N GLY A 75 3.45 3.98 2.51
CA GLY A 75 3.66 3.36 3.81
C GLY A 75 3.03 1.97 3.92
N MET A 76 3.52 1.19 4.87
CA MET A 76 2.87 -0.06 5.25
C MET A 76 1.43 0.16 5.71
N VAL A 77 1.18 1.28 6.39
CA VAL A 77 -0.14 1.73 6.84
C VAL A 77 -0.31 3.25 6.69
N MET A 78 -1.55 3.70 6.75
CA MET A 78 -1.94 5.06 7.06
C MET A 78 -1.73 5.26 8.58
N ASN A 79 -0.61 5.87 8.96
CA ASN A 79 -0.28 6.09 10.37
C ASN A 79 -1.16 7.18 10.99
N ASP A 80 -1.45 7.04 12.29
CA ASP A 80 -1.97 8.16 13.08
C ASP A 80 -0.95 9.32 13.08
N GLU A 81 -1.47 10.54 13.27
CA GLU A 81 -0.69 11.78 13.28
C GLU A 81 -0.67 12.47 14.65
N ALA A 82 -1.47 12.00 15.63
CA ALA A 82 -1.55 12.64 16.95
C ALA A 82 -0.62 12.00 17.99
N SER A 83 -0.47 10.68 17.96
CA SER A 83 0.17 9.90 19.04
C SER A 83 1.39 9.09 18.59
N THR A 84 1.85 9.28 17.36
CA THR A 84 2.97 8.54 16.76
C THR A 84 4.28 9.31 16.89
N HIS A 85 5.38 8.58 17.10
CA HIS A 85 6.70 9.17 17.07
C HIS A 85 7.25 9.20 15.63
N TYR A 86 7.96 10.27 15.27
CA TYR A 86 8.42 10.47 13.88
C TYR A 86 9.31 9.33 13.37
N SER A 87 10.10 8.68 14.24
CA SER A 87 10.91 7.52 13.86
C SER A 87 10.06 6.38 13.31
N ASP A 88 8.91 6.12 13.93
CA ASP A 88 8.04 5.01 13.54
C ASP A 88 7.32 5.32 12.23
N ILE A 89 6.99 6.60 12.01
CA ILE A 89 6.47 7.10 10.73
C ILE A 89 7.50 6.87 9.62
N VAL A 90 8.75 7.26 9.85
CA VAL A 90 9.84 7.09 8.88
C VAL A 90 10.09 5.61 8.59
N ASP A 91 10.12 4.76 9.62
CA ASP A 91 10.37 3.33 9.47
C ASP A 91 9.28 2.63 8.67
N GLN A 92 8.00 2.87 8.99
CA GLN A 92 6.89 2.21 8.30
C GLN A 92 6.76 2.70 6.85
N MET A 93 7.05 3.99 6.59
CA MET A 93 7.13 4.55 5.23
C MET A 93 8.28 3.95 4.44
N THR A 94 9.47 3.86 5.06
CA THR A 94 10.66 3.27 4.44
C THR A 94 10.44 1.81 4.07
N LEU A 95 9.81 1.03 4.96
CA LEU A 95 9.53 -0.38 4.72
C LEU A 95 8.60 -0.57 3.51
N GLY A 96 7.52 0.20 3.44
CA GLY A 96 6.57 0.15 2.33
C GLY A 96 7.21 0.57 1.01
N MET A 97 7.89 1.71 0.96
CA MET A 97 8.55 2.21 -0.25
C MET A 97 9.66 1.28 -0.76
N ARG A 98 10.46 0.69 0.13
CA ARG A 98 11.46 -0.32 -0.26
C ARG A 98 10.82 -1.54 -0.91
N TRP A 99 9.71 -2.02 -0.33
CA TRP A 99 8.98 -3.15 -0.91
C TRP A 99 8.38 -2.80 -2.27
N ILE A 100 7.79 -1.61 -2.43
CA ILE A 100 7.26 -1.11 -3.71
C ILE A 100 8.37 -1.09 -4.77
N ASN A 101 9.51 -0.46 -4.47
CA ASN A 101 10.62 -0.35 -5.42
C ASN A 101 11.17 -1.73 -5.81
N ALA A 102 11.35 -2.63 -4.84
CA ALA A 102 11.82 -3.98 -5.11
C ALA A 102 10.83 -4.81 -5.95
N THR A 103 9.52 -4.59 -5.79
CA THR A 103 8.49 -5.40 -6.43
C THR A 103 8.07 -4.86 -7.80
N PHE A 104 7.88 -3.54 -7.91
CA PHE A 104 7.30 -2.87 -9.07
C PHE A 104 8.27 -1.91 -9.78
N GLY A 105 9.43 -1.64 -9.19
CA GLY A 105 10.43 -0.72 -9.72
C GLY A 105 10.18 0.75 -9.37
N ALA A 106 11.12 1.61 -9.78
CA ALA A 106 11.15 3.01 -9.38
C ALA A 106 9.95 3.83 -9.90
N CYS A 107 9.35 3.45 -11.03
CA CYS A 107 8.19 4.16 -11.59
C CYS A 107 6.91 4.00 -10.76
N ALA A 108 6.86 2.98 -9.88
CA ALA A 108 5.73 2.72 -9.02
C ALA A 108 5.82 3.45 -7.66
N LEU A 109 6.91 4.18 -7.41
CA LEU A 109 7.05 4.96 -6.19
C LEU A 109 5.96 6.03 -6.14
N PRO A 110 5.22 6.14 -5.03
CA PRO A 110 4.12 7.08 -4.90
C PRO A 110 4.57 8.52 -5.09
N ARG A 111 3.71 9.31 -5.73
CA ARG A 111 3.91 10.77 -5.94
C ARG A 111 2.86 11.63 -5.23
N ALA A 112 1.84 10.98 -4.69
CA ALA A 112 0.75 11.59 -3.96
C ALA A 112 0.53 10.82 -2.67
N VAL A 113 0.07 11.56 -1.67
CA VAL A 113 -0.25 11.04 -0.35
C VAL A 113 -1.75 11.09 -0.15
N TRP A 114 -2.25 10.09 0.56
CA TRP A 114 -3.64 9.95 0.96
C TRP A 114 -3.70 9.65 2.46
N GLN A 115 -4.23 10.60 3.23
CA GLN A 115 -4.40 10.56 4.69
C GLN A 115 -5.82 11.04 5.00
N LEU A 116 -6.80 10.14 4.96
CA LEU A 116 -8.22 10.48 5.14
C LEU A 116 -8.77 10.19 6.53
N ASP A 117 -8.21 9.19 7.20
CA ASP A 117 -8.82 8.56 8.39
C ASP A 117 -7.97 8.78 9.64
N THR A 118 -7.19 9.87 9.65
CA THR A 118 -6.48 10.33 10.84
C THR A 118 -7.40 11.26 11.62
N TYR A 119 -7.39 11.16 12.95
CA TYR A 119 -8.20 12.04 13.79
C TYR A 119 -7.47 13.35 14.07
N GLY A 120 -7.32 14.16 13.02
CA GLY A 120 -6.51 15.37 12.99
C GLY A 120 -5.23 15.19 12.16
N HIS A 121 -4.66 16.30 11.70
CA HIS A 121 -3.41 16.31 10.91
C HIS A 121 -2.32 17.09 11.63
N SER A 122 -1.09 16.60 11.52
CA SER A 122 0.12 17.22 12.05
C SER A 122 0.89 17.94 10.95
N ARG A 123 1.59 19.01 11.32
CA ARG A 123 2.49 19.70 10.40
C ARG A 123 3.72 18.83 10.10
N GLU A 124 4.12 18.03 11.08
CA GLU A 124 5.25 17.12 11.05
C GLU A 124 5.07 16.08 9.94
N GLN A 125 3.88 15.50 9.80
CA GLN A 125 3.57 14.57 8.72
C GLN A 125 3.73 15.21 7.33
N ALA A 126 3.22 16.44 7.13
CA ALA A 126 3.38 17.15 5.87
C ALA A 126 4.87 17.47 5.57
N ALA A 127 5.64 17.84 6.59
CA ALA A 127 7.07 18.10 6.45
C ALA A 127 7.87 16.83 6.08
N LEU A 128 7.51 15.68 6.65
CA LEU A 128 8.12 14.38 6.33
C LEU A 128 7.84 13.94 4.88
N PHE A 129 6.64 14.20 4.36
CA PHE A 129 6.31 13.88 2.97
C PHE A 129 6.97 14.77 1.92
N ALA A 130 7.47 15.94 2.33
CA ALA A 130 8.14 16.88 1.44
C ALA A 130 9.66 16.63 1.29
N GLN A 131 10.23 15.71 2.07
CA GLN A 131 11.65 15.31 1.99
C GLN A 131 11.88 14.29 0.87
#